data_AF-A0A670Y8C4-F1
#
_entry.id   AF-A0A670Y8C4-F1
#
_cell.length_a   1.000
_cell.length_b   1.000
_cell.length_c   1.000
_cell.angle_alpha   90.00
_cell.angle_beta   90.00
_cell.angle_gamma   90.00
#
_symmetry.space_group_name_H-M   'P 1'
#
loop_
_entity.id
_entity.type
_entity.pdbx_description
1 polymer ?
#
loop_
_entity_poly.entity_id
_entity_poly.type
_entity_poly.pdbx_seq_one_letter_code
_entity_poly.pdbx_strand_id
1 'polypeptide(L)'
;MNPLGCAAALHQVARNANVDLKIAVITGDDLMGELNNIRNTIIKEENGKLFPENVQSMNAYLGATPISRALDQGADVVVIGRCVDSSLVLGPLIHSFGWTRDEFSLLAAGSLAGHLIECGAQCTGGIFTDWHTVPNWHNIGFPIVEVSCDGSFTVSKAPDTGGLVTFGTVAEQLVYEIDNPKAYLLPDVTCDFSQVSLTEIAGIDGGVVKVQGARGLPPSQFYKVNATYLDGFRATACCPMGGPRAIEKGKRVSESILERTRIMFHQRGYQDYSAVNLQILGSEETYGPHAKQNIDGGPREIVIWLAVFHKQKEALEIFSREIAPAGTGMAPGVTAIIGGRPKM
;
A
#
# COMPACT_ATOMS: atom_id res chain seq x y z
N MET A 1 11.17 -9.81 -7.57
CA MET A 1 11.84 -8.50 -7.85
C MET A 1 13.18 -8.74 -8.53
N ASN A 2 13.84 -7.73 -9.10
CA ASN A 2 15.13 -7.91 -9.78
C ASN A 2 16.18 -6.87 -9.32
N PRO A 3 16.77 -7.06 -8.11
CA PRO A 3 17.75 -6.11 -7.56
C PRO A 3 19.04 -6.03 -8.39
N LEU A 4 19.46 -7.13 -9.02
CA LEU A 4 20.61 -7.16 -9.93
C LEU A 4 20.38 -6.31 -11.18
N GLY A 5 19.18 -6.39 -11.76
CA GLY A 5 18.78 -5.56 -12.90
C GLY A 5 18.76 -4.07 -12.55
N CYS A 6 18.27 -3.72 -11.35
CA CYS A 6 18.31 -2.35 -10.83
C CYS A 6 19.76 -1.84 -10.70
N ALA A 7 20.64 -2.64 -10.10
CA ALA A 7 22.05 -2.29 -9.96
C ALA A 7 22.76 -2.11 -11.32
N ALA A 8 22.45 -2.96 -12.30
CA ALA A 8 22.98 -2.80 -13.67
C ALA A 8 22.51 -1.49 -14.32
N ALA A 9 21.24 -1.11 -14.13
CA ALA A 9 20.71 0.16 -14.61
C ALA A 9 21.37 1.36 -13.91
N LEU A 10 21.55 1.30 -12.58
CA LEU A 10 22.24 2.33 -11.81
C LEU A 10 23.70 2.48 -12.26
N HIS A 11 24.41 1.39 -12.52
CA HIS A 11 25.77 1.44 -13.08
C HIS A 11 25.80 2.13 -14.44
N GLN A 12 24.80 1.90 -15.30
CA GLN A 12 24.72 2.58 -16.59
C GLN A 12 24.51 4.09 -16.42
N VAL A 13 23.65 4.50 -15.48
CA VAL A 13 23.43 5.92 -15.15
C VAL A 13 24.70 6.56 -14.58
N ALA A 14 25.39 5.89 -13.66
CA ALA A 14 26.64 6.36 -13.05
C ALA A 14 27.73 6.59 -14.11
N ARG A 15 27.90 5.64 -15.04
CA ARG A 15 28.82 5.77 -16.18
C ARG A 15 28.48 6.97 -17.06
N ASN A 16 27.19 7.16 -17.37
CA ASN A 16 26.75 8.29 -18.19
C ASN A 16 26.97 9.65 -17.50
N ALA A 17 26.85 9.69 -16.16
CA ALA A 17 27.12 10.87 -15.35
C ALA A 17 28.61 11.06 -15.01
N ASN A 18 29.49 10.15 -15.44
CA ASN A 18 30.92 10.15 -15.14
C ASN A 18 31.23 10.20 -13.63
N VAL A 19 30.45 9.44 -12.84
CA VAL A 19 30.66 9.24 -11.40
C VAL A 19 31.02 7.78 -11.12
N ASP A 20 31.99 7.57 -10.23
CA ASP A 20 32.33 6.25 -9.73
C ASP A 20 31.52 5.97 -8.47
N LEU A 21 30.72 4.89 -8.49
CA LEU A 21 29.84 4.50 -7.38
C LEU A 21 30.00 3.01 -7.07
N LYS A 22 30.25 2.70 -5.80
CA LYS A 22 30.22 1.35 -5.27
C LYS A 22 28.78 0.96 -4.96
N ILE A 23 28.22 0.12 -5.82
CA ILE A 23 26.84 -0.37 -5.69
C ILE A 23 26.88 -1.76 -5.08
N ALA A 24 26.36 -1.91 -3.85
CA ALA A 24 26.17 -3.21 -3.22
C ALA A 24 24.76 -3.75 -3.51
N VAL A 25 24.67 -5.05 -3.78
CA VAL A 25 23.39 -5.73 -4.01
C VAL A 25 23.16 -6.81 -2.96
N ILE A 26 22.03 -6.75 -2.27
CA ILE A 26 21.61 -7.71 -1.26
C ILE A 26 20.50 -8.59 -1.85
N THR A 27 20.77 -9.89 -1.91
CA THR A 27 19.86 -10.94 -2.40
C THR A 27 19.55 -11.93 -1.27
N GLY A 28 18.68 -12.91 -1.54
CA GLY A 28 18.30 -13.97 -0.58
C GLY A 28 16.89 -13.81 -0.01
N ASP A 29 16.17 -12.78 -0.46
CA ASP A 29 14.74 -12.62 -0.20
C ASP A 29 13.88 -13.56 -1.05
N ASP A 30 14.31 -13.88 -2.27
CA ASP A 30 13.58 -14.76 -3.19
C ASP A 30 13.64 -16.22 -2.71
N LEU A 31 12.47 -16.75 -2.36
CA LEU A 31 12.29 -18.10 -1.85
C LEU A 31 11.63 -19.04 -2.88
N MET A 32 11.50 -18.64 -4.15
CA MET A 32 10.90 -19.49 -5.19
C MET A 32 11.63 -20.83 -5.35
N GLY A 33 12.96 -20.85 -5.14
CA GLY A 33 13.75 -22.10 -5.14
C GLY A 33 13.44 -23.04 -3.97
N GLU A 34 12.91 -22.51 -2.87
CA GLU A 34 12.60 -23.24 -1.63
C GLU A 34 11.12 -23.60 -1.50
N LEU A 35 10.30 -23.33 -2.52
CA LEU A 35 8.84 -23.50 -2.48
C LEU A 35 8.42 -24.89 -1.97
N ASN A 36 9.04 -25.96 -2.45
CA ASN A 36 8.71 -27.33 -2.05
C ASN A 36 9.09 -27.63 -0.59
N ASN A 37 10.16 -27.04 -0.08
CA ASN A 37 10.63 -27.23 1.29
C ASN A 37 9.72 -26.47 2.26
N ILE A 38 9.29 -25.28 1.86
CA ILE A 38 8.51 -24.37 2.72
C ILE A 38 7.02 -24.74 2.73
N ARG A 39 6.49 -25.31 1.63
CA ARG A 39 5.05 -25.66 1.51
C ARG A 39 4.52 -26.50 2.67
N ASN A 40 5.35 -27.36 3.25
CA ASN A 40 4.99 -28.23 4.38
C ASN A 40 5.25 -27.62 5.76
N THR A 41 6.00 -26.51 5.84
CA THR A 41 6.35 -25.82 7.08
C THR A 41 5.51 -24.56 7.33
N ILE A 42 4.74 -24.10 6.33
CA ILE A 42 3.85 -22.96 6.49
C ILE A 42 2.76 -23.34 7.49
N ILE A 43 2.92 -22.79 8.70
CA ILE A 43 1.90 -22.80 9.74
C ILE A 43 0.68 -22.12 9.12
N LYS A 44 -0.48 -22.79 9.21
CA LYS A 44 -1.79 -22.32 8.73
C LYS A 44 -1.89 -20.81 8.80
N GLU A 45 -2.27 -20.17 7.69
CA GLU A 45 -2.59 -18.75 7.65
C GLU A 45 -3.58 -18.39 8.77
N GLU A 46 -3.54 -17.15 9.25
CA GLU A 46 -4.49 -16.58 10.23
C GLU A 46 -5.97 -16.76 9.82
N ASN A 47 -6.22 -16.98 8.52
CA ASN A 47 -7.54 -17.16 7.93
C ASN A 47 -7.91 -18.64 7.61
N GLY A 48 -7.02 -19.59 7.92
CA GLY A 48 -7.23 -21.03 7.71
C GLY A 48 -7.17 -21.51 6.24
N LYS A 49 -6.73 -20.68 5.29
CA LYS A 49 -6.61 -21.07 3.88
C LYS A 49 -5.39 -21.96 3.64
N LEU A 50 -5.51 -22.83 2.65
CA LEU A 50 -4.40 -23.66 2.17
C LEU A 50 -3.43 -22.82 1.36
N PHE A 51 -2.15 -23.16 1.44
CA PHE A 51 -1.12 -22.55 0.60
C PHE A 51 -1.43 -22.81 -0.89
N PRO A 52 -1.43 -21.76 -1.74
CA PRO A 52 -1.82 -21.86 -3.14
C PRO A 52 -0.89 -22.80 -3.94
N GLU A 53 -1.45 -23.49 -4.94
CA GLU A 53 -0.66 -24.42 -5.76
C GLU A 53 0.28 -23.72 -6.74
N ASN A 54 -0.15 -22.58 -7.30
CA ASN A 54 0.55 -21.87 -8.38
C ASN A 54 1.06 -20.51 -7.92
N VAL A 55 2.10 -20.53 -7.08
CA VAL A 55 2.80 -19.31 -6.64
C VAL A 55 3.64 -18.72 -7.77
N GLN A 56 3.48 -17.42 -8.02
CA GLN A 56 4.23 -16.66 -9.04
C GLN A 56 5.45 -15.95 -8.46
N SER A 57 5.38 -15.54 -7.19
CA SER A 57 6.51 -14.97 -6.46
C SER A 57 6.41 -15.31 -4.99
N MET A 58 7.55 -15.48 -4.32
CA MET A 58 7.62 -15.68 -2.88
C MET A 58 8.85 -14.99 -2.33
N ASN A 59 8.65 -13.96 -1.50
CA ASN A 59 9.77 -13.16 -0.98
C ASN A 59 9.68 -12.99 0.54
N ALA A 60 10.79 -13.27 1.23
CA ALA A 60 10.97 -12.97 2.65
C ALA A 60 11.36 -11.50 2.86
N TYR A 61 10.80 -10.86 3.88
CA TYR A 61 11.16 -9.49 4.22
C TYR A 61 12.45 -9.46 5.03
N LEU A 62 13.55 -9.09 4.40
CA LEU A 62 14.84 -8.91 5.06
C LEU A 62 14.86 -7.69 6.01
N GLY A 63 15.80 -7.71 6.95
CA GLY A 63 16.05 -6.64 7.91
C GLY A 63 17.13 -5.65 7.50
N ALA A 64 17.52 -4.83 8.47
CA ALA A 64 18.51 -3.76 8.38
C ALA A 64 19.96 -4.25 8.42
N THR A 65 20.21 -5.38 9.08
CA THR A 65 21.55 -5.96 9.24
C THR A 65 22.36 -6.10 7.93
N PRO A 66 21.81 -6.64 6.81
CA PRO A 66 22.57 -6.71 5.56
C PRO A 66 22.82 -5.33 4.92
N ILE A 67 21.95 -4.34 5.18
CA ILE A 67 22.12 -2.95 4.69
C ILE A 67 23.29 -2.30 5.43
N SER A 68 23.31 -2.35 6.76
CA SER A 68 24.43 -1.77 7.54
C SER A 68 25.76 -2.41 7.15
N ARG A 69 25.80 -3.73 7.00
CA ARG A 69 26.99 -4.47 6.56
C ARG A 69 27.49 -4.06 5.16
N ALA A 70 26.59 -3.68 4.25
CA ALA A 70 26.97 -3.19 2.93
C ALA A 70 27.62 -1.80 3.04
N LEU A 71 27.05 -0.92 3.86
CA LEU A 71 27.60 0.40 4.15
C LEU A 71 28.95 0.32 4.87
N ASP A 72 29.12 -0.61 5.82
CA ASP A 72 30.39 -0.89 6.50
C ASP A 72 31.52 -1.29 5.54
N GLN A 73 31.16 -1.91 4.40
CA GLN A 73 32.10 -2.27 3.34
C GLN A 73 32.37 -1.10 2.35
N GLY A 74 31.82 0.08 2.64
CA GLY A 74 32.00 1.28 1.84
C GLY A 74 31.15 1.33 0.58
N ALA A 75 29.95 0.74 0.61
CA ALA A 75 28.98 0.95 -0.46
C ALA A 75 28.44 2.39 -0.45
N ASP A 76 28.40 3.02 -1.63
CA ASP A 76 27.79 4.34 -1.82
C ASP A 76 26.28 4.21 -2.07
N VAL A 77 25.87 3.11 -2.70
CA VAL A 77 24.47 2.79 -2.98
C VAL A 77 24.22 1.34 -2.61
N VAL A 78 23.13 1.08 -1.87
CA VAL A 78 22.69 -0.26 -1.51
C VAL A 78 21.37 -0.56 -2.22
N VAL A 79 21.35 -1.64 -2.98
CA VAL A 79 20.14 -2.18 -3.61
C VAL A 79 19.80 -3.50 -2.93
N ILE A 80 18.64 -3.58 -2.31
CA ILE A 80 18.16 -4.79 -1.64
C ILE A 80 16.92 -5.35 -2.36
N GLY A 81 16.72 -6.67 -2.26
CA GLY A 81 15.46 -7.32 -2.58
C GLY A 81 14.34 -6.90 -1.61
N ARG A 82 13.44 -7.82 -1.24
CA ARG A 82 12.38 -7.52 -0.27
C ARG A 82 12.99 -7.27 1.10
N CYS A 83 12.75 -6.09 1.65
CA CYS A 83 13.00 -5.78 3.05
C CYS A 83 11.74 -5.19 3.68
N VAL A 84 11.74 -5.06 5.00
CA VAL A 84 10.80 -4.14 5.66
C VAL A 84 11.22 -2.70 5.38
N ASP A 85 10.26 -1.81 5.17
CA ASP A 85 10.53 -0.46 4.68
C ASP A 85 11.33 0.36 5.71
N SER A 86 11.01 0.22 7.00
CA SER A 86 11.79 0.77 8.11
C SER A 86 13.27 0.36 8.13
N SER A 87 13.66 -0.78 7.54
CA SER A 87 15.08 -1.18 7.44
C SER A 87 15.92 -0.26 6.56
N LEU A 88 15.29 0.45 5.61
CA LEU A 88 15.98 1.43 4.78
C LEU A 88 16.50 2.62 5.59
N VAL A 89 15.92 2.87 6.76
CA VAL A 89 16.36 3.91 7.72
C VAL A 89 17.17 3.28 8.85
N LEU A 90 16.73 2.16 9.41
CA LEU A 90 17.46 1.49 10.48
C LEU A 90 18.87 1.03 10.05
N GLY A 91 19.05 0.55 8.83
CA GLY A 91 20.36 0.09 8.32
C GLY A 91 21.43 1.18 8.36
N PRO A 92 21.19 2.36 7.74
CA PRO A 92 22.08 3.52 7.87
C PRO A 92 22.31 3.99 9.31
N LEU A 93 21.31 3.92 10.19
CA LEU A 93 21.46 4.29 11.60
C LEU A 93 22.39 3.31 12.36
N ILE A 94 22.22 2.00 12.15
CA ILE A 94 23.12 0.98 12.70
C ILE A 94 24.56 1.23 12.24
N HIS A 95 24.76 1.47 10.94
CA HIS A 95 26.08 1.79 10.39
C HIS A 95 26.68 3.06 11.02
N SER A 96 25.91 4.14 11.10
CA SER A 96 26.39 5.45 11.53
C SER A 96 26.68 5.54 13.02
N PHE A 97 25.87 4.86 13.85
CA PHE A 97 26.01 4.89 15.31
C PHE A 97 26.68 3.65 15.91
N GLY A 98 26.91 2.61 15.10
CA GLY A 98 27.53 1.37 15.57
C GLY A 98 26.64 0.55 16.51
N TRP A 99 25.32 0.71 16.42
CA TRP A 99 24.38 -0.04 17.26
C TRP A 99 24.51 -1.55 17.07
N THR A 100 24.42 -2.31 18.14
CA THR A 100 24.54 -3.77 18.11
C THR A 100 23.18 -4.45 18.01
N ARG A 101 23.18 -5.74 17.65
CA ARG A 101 21.96 -6.53 17.41
C ARG A 101 21.12 -6.79 18.67
N ASP A 102 21.69 -6.59 19.84
CA ASP A 102 21.08 -6.78 21.15
C ASP A 102 20.63 -5.47 21.81
N GLU A 103 20.93 -4.31 21.21
CA GLU A 103 20.43 -3.00 21.65
C GLU A 103 18.99 -2.75 21.16
N PHE A 104 18.08 -3.63 21.56
CA PHE A 104 16.72 -3.69 21.00
C PHE A 104 15.96 -2.36 21.08
N SER A 105 16.12 -1.58 22.15
CA SER A 105 15.46 -0.27 22.27
C SER A 105 15.94 0.73 21.21
N LEU A 106 17.24 0.71 20.85
CA LEU A 106 17.78 1.55 19.78
C LEU A 106 17.31 1.06 18.41
N LEU A 107 17.29 -0.25 18.19
CA LEU A 107 16.74 -0.84 16.97
C LEU A 107 15.25 -0.52 16.80
N ALA A 108 14.47 -0.53 17.88
CA ALA A 108 13.06 -0.16 17.86
C ALA A 108 12.86 1.33 17.59
N ALA A 109 13.71 2.19 18.16
CA ALA A 109 13.68 3.63 17.89
C ALA A 109 14.02 3.96 16.43
N GLY A 110 15.07 3.34 15.87
CA GLY A 110 15.42 3.48 14.46
C GLY A 110 14.35 2.90 13.52
N SER A 111 13.73 1.78 13.91
CA SER A 111 12.60 1.21 13.18
C SER A 111 11.38 2.14 13.18
N LEU A 112 11.09 2.79 14.31
CA LEU A 112 10.02 3.77 14.40
C LEU A 112 10.31 5.01 13.55
N ALA A 113 11.55 5.52 13.59
CA ALA A 113 11.96 6.61 12.73
C ALA A 113 11.75 6.25 11.24
N GLY A 114 12.11 5.02 10.85
CA GLY A 114 11.85 4.49 9.52
C GLY A 114 10.38 4.43 9.16
N HIS A 115 9.56 3.88 10.06
CA HIS A 115 8.12 3.77 9.88
C HIS A 115 7.43 5.14 9.70
N LEU A 116 7.94 6.19 10.34
CA LEU A 116 7.38 7.53 10.22
C LEU A 116 7.73 8.24 8.89
N ILE A 117 8.76 7.80 8.18
CA ILE A 117 9.18 8.43 6.91
C ILE A 117 9.02 7.55 5.68
N GLU A 118 8.49 6.33 5.85
CA GLU A 118 8.16 5.44 4.73
C GLU A 118 6.87 5.85 4.01
N CYS A 119 6.60 5.22 2.87
CA CYS A 119 5.41 5.37 2.02
C CYS A 119 5.20 6.75 1.37
N GLY A 120 5.37 7.88 2.05
CA GLY A 120 5.16 9.21 1.47
C GLY A 120 5.10 10.37 2.47
N ALA A 121 4.19 11.32 2.21
CA ALA A 121 4.12 12.61 2.90
C ALA A 121 3.13 12.65 4.08
N GLN A 122 2.79 11.50 4.68
CA GLN A 122 1.72 11.45 5.69
C GLN A 122 2.08 12.22 6.97
N CYS A 123 3.31 12.05 7.46
CA CYS A 123 3.86 12.83 8.58
C CYS A 123 3.95 14.34 8.30
N THR A 124 3.76 14.79 7.07
CA THR A 124 3.83 16.20 6.66
C THR A 124 2.50 16.72 6.09
N GLY A 125 1.40 16.01 6.32
CA GLY A 125 0.03 16.46 6.00
C GLY A 125 -0.66 15.73 4.84
N GLY A 126 -0.02 14.74 4.22
CA GLY A 126 -0.65 13.87 3.23
C GLY A 126 -1.65 12.89 3.87
N ILE A 127 -2.85 12.74 3.29
CA ILE A 127 -3.91 11.84 3.82
C ILE A 127 -4.32 12.18 5.28
N PHE A 128 -3.89 13.32 5.81
CA PHE A 128 -4.16 13.74 7.18
C PHE A 128 -5.66 13.98 7.40
N THR A 129 -6.21 13.55 8.55
CA THR A 129 -7.64 13.73 8.85
C THR A 129 -8.08 15.19 8.74
N ASP A 130 -7.30 16.11 9.30
CA ASP A 130 -7.58 17.55 9.26
C ASP A 130 -6.99 18.20 7.99
N TRP A 131 -7.16 17.55 6.84
CA TRP A 131 -6.64 17.93 5.53
C TRP A 131 -6.85 19.42 5.16
N HIS A 132 -7.97 20.00 5.60
CA HIS A 132 -8.37 21.38 5.35
C HIS A 132 -7.45 22.42 6.03
N THR A 133 -6.67 22.00 7.02
CA THR A 133 -5.67 22.83 7.71
C THR A 133 -4.32 22.83 7.01
N VAL A 134 -4.09 21.88 6.10
CA VAL A 134 -2.80 21.65 5.46
C VAL A 134 -2.59 22.69 4.34
N PRO A 135 -1.54 23.53 4.39
CA PRO A 135 -1.29 24.54 3.37
C PRO A 135 -0.57 23.96 2.14
N ASN A 136 -0.70 24.64 0.99
CA ASN A 136 0.14 24.44 -0.20
C ASN A 136 0.26 22.99 -0.68
N TRP A 137 -0.88 22.29 -0.82
CA TRP A 137 -0.98 20.85 -1.16
C TRP A 137 -0.17 20.39 -2.37
N HIS A 138 -0.05 21.25 -3.39
CA HIS A 138 0.67 20.94 -4.62
C HIS A 138 2.19 20.80 -4.44
N ASN A 139 2.72 21.19 -3.28
CA ASN A 139 4.15 21.18 -2.96
C ASN A 139 4.43 20.61 -1.55
N ILE A 140 3.62 19.67 -1.05
CA ILE A 140 3.90 19.02 0.26
C ILE A 140 5.26 18.31 0.19
N GLY A 141 6.17 18.66 1.11
CA GLY A 141 7.49 18.03 1.22
C GLY A 141 7.43 16.68 1.92
N PHE A 142 8.34 15.77 1.59
CA PHE A 142 8.49 14.51 2.35
C PHE A 142 9.07 14.76 3.75
N PRO A 143 8.73 13.89 4.72
CA PRO A 143 9.23 14.04 6.08
C PRO A 143 10.75 13.84 6.15
N ILE A 144 11.35 14.52 7.12
CA ILE A 144 12.76 14.40 7.48
C ILE A 144 12.80 13.91 8.92
N VAL A 145 13.65 12.91 9.21
CA VAL A 145 13.97 12.49 10.58
C VAL A 145 15.41 12.83 10.92
N GLU A 146 15.60 13.50 12.05
CA GLU A 146 16.90 13.76 12.64
C GLU A 146 17.04 12.90 13.89
N VAL A 147 17.91 11.89 13.83
CA VAL A 147 18.05 10.86 14.86
C VAL A 147 19.35 11.06 15.63
N SER A 148 19.28 10.99 16.95
CA SER A 148 20.43 11.02 17.85
C SER A 148 20.94 9.61 18.14
N CYS A 149 22.20 9.49 18.56
CA CYS A 149 22.82 8.18 18.85
C CYS A 149 22.13 7.41 20.01
N ASP A 150 21.39 8.12 20.87
CA ASP A 150 20.58 7.54 21.96
C ASP A 150 19.19 7.05 21.50
N GLY A 151 18.89 7.17 20.21
CA GLY A 151 17.62 6.78 19.60
C GLY A 151 16.51 7.83 19.72
N SER A 152 16.73 8.97 20.38
CA SER A 152 15.77 10.08 20.34
C SER A 152 15.79 10.79 18.98
N PHE A 153 14.64 11.23 18.47
CA PHE A 153 14.59 11.88 17.16
C PHE A 153 13.47 12.89 17.02
N THR A 154 13.59 13.74 16.01
CA THR A 154 12.56 14.70 15.58
C THR A 154 12.11 14.41 14.16
N VAL A 155 10.82 14.61 13.91
CA VAL A 155 10.22 14.62 12.58
C VAL A 155 9.98 16.07 12.18
N SER A 156 10.42 16.43 10.98
CA SER A 156 10.25 17.76 10.39
C SER A 156 9.96 17.63 8.89
N LYS A 157 9.91 18.75 8.18
CA LYS A 157 9.78 18.79 6.72
C LYS A 157 10.80 19.75 6.12
N ALA A 158 11.06 19.59 4.83
CA ALA A 158 11.94 20.50 4.10
C ALA A 158 11.42 21.97 4.16
N PRO A 159 12.31 22.97 4.30
CA PRO A 159 11.96 24.38 4.15
C PRO A 159 11.34 24.67 2.78
N ASP A 160 10.56 25.75 2.69
CA ASP A 160 9.92 26.23 1.43
C ASP A 160 8.99 25.20 0.73
N THR A 161 8.56 24.16 1.45
CA THR A 161 7.54 23.19 1.01
C THR A 161 6.21 23.42 1.72
N GLY A 162 5.13 22.99 1.09
CA GLY A 162 3.80 22.89 1.71
C GLY A 162 3.72 21.80 2.77
N GLY A 163 2.51 21.55 3.26
CA GLY A 163 2.32 20.61 4.36
C GLY A 163 2.51 21.25 5.73
N LEU A 164 2.33 20.44 6.77
CA LEU A 164 2.59 20.79 8.17
C LEU A 164 2.96 19.53 8.94
N VAL A 165 3.75 19.70 10.00
CA VAL A 165 4.15 18.63 10.92
C VAL A 165 3.62 18.96 12.31
N THR A 166 2.64 18.19 12.77
CA THR A 166 1.98 18.31 14.07
C THR A 166 1.89 16.95 14.75
N PHE A 167 1.47 16.96 16.02
CA PHE A 167 1.09 15.75 16.75
C PHE A 167 0.17 14.87 15.91
N GLY A 168 -0.89 15.46 15.31
CA GLY A 168 -1.87 14.71 14.52
C GLY A 168 -1.25 13.98 13.34
N THR A 169 -0.46 14.69 12.52
CA THR A 169 0.18 14.08 11.33
C THR A 169 1.14 12.95 11.68
N VAL A 170 1.90 13.08 12.77
CA VAL A 170 2.86 12.05 13.20
C VAL A 170 2.15 10.91 13.92
N ALA A 171 1.10 11.19 14.70
CA ALA A 171 0.30 10.17 15.39
C ALA A 171 -0.46 9.27 14.40
N GLU A 172 -1.00 9.83 13.32
CA GLU A 172 -1.70 9.05 12.30
C GLU A 172 -0.75 8.12 11.54
N GLN A 173 0.46 8.60 11.22
CA GLN A 173 1.47 7.73 10.62
C GLN A 173 1.95 6.67 11.61
N LEU A 174 2.15 7.02 12.90
CA LEU A 174 2.58 6.09 13.94
C LEU A 174 1.67 4.85 14.07
N VAL A 175 0.38 4.97 13.78
CA VAL A 175 -0.60 3.88 13.87
C VAL A 175 -0.94 3.26 12.51
N TYR A 176 -0.38 3.77 11.43
CA TYR A 176 -0.68 3.34 10.07
C TYR A 176 -0.15 1.92 9.83
N GLU A 177 -1.01 1.01 9.36
CA GLU A 177 -0.66 -0.40 9.08
C GLU A 177 -0.06 -1.17 10.29
N ILE A 178 -0.29 -0.68 11.51
CA ILE A 178 0.08 -1.38 12.74
C ILE A 178 -1.16 -2.06 13.33
N ASP A 179 -1.14 -3.39 13.37
CA ASP A 179 -2.19 -4.19 14.01
C ASP A 179 -2.05 -4.16 15.54
N ASN A 180 -0.93 -4.66 16.07
CA ASN A 180 -0.63 -4.64 17.51
C ASN A 180 0.53 -3.69 17.84
N PRO A 181 0.27 -2.49 18.38
CA PRO A 181 1.33 -1.52 18.69
C PRO A 181 2.27 -1.97 19.82
N LYS A 182 1.93 -3.00 20.60
CA LYS A 182 2.80 -3.58 21.63
C LYS A 182 3.73 -4.69 21.11
N ALA A 183 3.49 -5.17 19.90
CA ALA A 183 4.21 -6.29 19.33
C ALA A 183 4.28 -6.16 17.80
N TYR A 184 4.81 -5.04 17.32
CA TYR A 184 5.06 -4.84 15.90
C TYR A 184 6.31 -5.62 15.49
N LEU A 185 6.10 -6.72 14.77
CA LEU A 185 7.14 -7.71 14.46
C LEU A 185 7.97 -7.29 13.25
N LEU A 186 9.25 -6.99 13.47
CA LEU A 186 10.22 -6.74 12.41
C LEU A 186 11.35 -7.80 12.45
N PRO A 187 12.10 -7.99 11.34
CA PRO A 187 13.20 -8.95 11.29
C PRO A 187 14.29 -8.72 12.33
N ASP A 188 14.64 -7.47 12.62
CA ASP A 188 15.75 -7.13 13.53
C ASP A 188 15.27 -6.98 14.99
N VAL A 189 14.01 -6.64 15.22
CA VAL A 189 13.47 -6.32 16.56
C VAL A 189 11.94 -6.48 16.60
N THR A 190 11.40 -6.87 17.77
CA THR A 190 9.97 -6.72 18.04
C THR A 190 9.73 -5.38 18.74
N CYS A 191 8.96 -4.50 18.12
CA CYS A 191 8.72 -3.15 18.61
C CYS A 191 7.47 -3.04 19.51
N ASP A 192 7.62 -2.33 20.63
CA ASP A 192 6.52 -1.83 21.46
C ASP A 192 6.49 -0.30 21.36
N PHE A 193 5.48 0.20 20.65
CA PHE A 193 5.19 1.62 20.46
C PHE A 193 4.10 2.14 21.40
N SER A 194 3.57 1.32 22.30
CA SER A 194 2.45 1.71 23.17
C SER A 194 2.78 2.78 24.21
N GLN A 195 4.06 3.10 24.40
CA GLN A 195 4.56 4.14 25.29
C GLN A 195 5.33 5.24 24.55
N VAL A 196 5.17 5.31 23.22
CA VAL A 196 5.75 6.40 22.42
C VAL A 196 5.06 7.71 22.80
N SER A 197 5.86 8.73 23.08
CA SER A 197 5.39 10.09 23.31
C SER A 197 5.75 10.98 22.13
N LEU A 198 4.79 11.80 21.71
CA LEU A 198 4.94 12.81 20.67
C LEU A 198 4.83 14.20 21.31
N THR A 199 5.77 15.09 21.02
CA THR A 199 5.77 16.46 21.57
C THR A 199 6.09 17.46 20.48
N GLU A 200 5.16 18.36 20.19
CA GLU A 200 5.39 19.47 19.24
C GLU A 200 6.41 20.46 19.81
N ILE A 201 7.33 20.90 18.96
CA ILE A 201 8.30 21.95 19.27
C ILE A 201 7.76 23.26 18.71
N ALA A 202 7.44 24.20 19.61
CA ALA A 202 6.84 25.48 19.24
C ALA A 202 7.84 26.41 18.52
N GLY A 203 7.31 27.27 17.65
CA GLY A 203 8.06 28.37 17.03
C GLY A 203 8.87 28.01 15.78
N ILE A 204 8.73 26.79 15.26
CA ILE A 204 9.37 26.35 14.01
C ILE A 204 8.35 26.37 12.89
N ASP A 205 8.66 27.12 11.83
CA ASP A 205 7.80 27.18 10.64
C ASP A 205 7.65 25.79 10.00
N GLY A 206 6.43 25.44 9.62
CA GLY A 206 6.11 24.11 9.13
C GLY A 206 6.00 23.00 10.19
N GLY A 207 6.41 23.27 11.43
CA GLY A 207 6.27 22.38 12.58
C GLY A 207 7.38 21.32 12.71
N VAL A 208 7.60 20.87 13.94
CA VAL A 208 8.52 19.78 14.29
C VAL A 208 7.94 19.01 15.47
N VAL A 209 8.01 17.68 15.42
CA VAL A 209 7.56 16.80 16.52
C VAL A 209 8.73 15.97 17.01
N LYS A 210 9.03 16.05 18.30
CA LYS A 210 9.93 15.12 18.99
C LYS A 210 9.22 13.81 19.27
N VAL A 211 9.89 12.71 18.97
CA VAL A 211 9.41 11.34 19.16
C VAL A 211 10.40 10.59 20.05
N GLN A 212 9.89 9.88 21.06
CA GLN A 212 10.70 9.08 21.98
C GLN A 212 9.84 8.01 22.66
N GLY A 213 10.47 7.03 23.30
CA GLY A 213 9.78 6.03 24.12
C GLY A 213 9.45 4.71 23.42
N ALA A 214 9.95 4.49 22.19
CA ALA A 214 9.92 3.18 21.55
C ALA A 214 10.75 2.18 22.38
N ARG A 215 10.22 0.97 22.55
CA ARG A 215 10.91 -0.12 23.25
C ARG A 215 11.07 -1.31 22.31
N GLY A 216 12.17 -2.03 22.47
CA GLY A 216 12.44 -3.22 21.69
C GLY A 216 12.49 -4.47 22.55
N LEU A 217 12.01 -5.57 21.97
CA LEU A 217 12.15 -6.92 22.46
C LEU A 217 12.92 -7.75 21.40
N PRO A 218 13.48 -8.91 21.77
CA PRO A 218 14.11 -9.79 20.81
C PRO A 218 13.22 -10.07 19.57
N PRO A 219 13.79 -10.15 18.37
CA PRO A 219 13.04 -10.50 17.17
C PRO A 219 12.47 -11.91 17.28
N SER A 220 11.44 -12.20 16.50
CA SER A 220 10.87 -13.54 16.41
C SER A 220 11.83 -14.52 15.72
N GLN A 221 11.59 -15.82 15.86
CA GLN A 221 12.33 -16.86 15.13
C GLN A 221 11.87 -17.01 13.67
N PHE A 222 10.88 -16.24 13.23
CA PHE A 222 10.24 -16.34 11.93
C PHE A 222 10.42 -15.05 11.12
N TYR A 223 10.38 -15.21 9.80
CA TYR A 223 10.32 -14.11 8.84
C TYR A 223 8.93 -13.99 8.25
N LYS A 224 8.47 -12.76 7.98
CA LYS A 224 7.31 -12.52 7.13
C LYS A 224 7.67 -12.88 5.70
N VAL A 225 6.86 -13.74 5.09
CA VAL A 225 6.96 -14.12 3.67
C VAL A 225 5.69 -13.68 2.96
N ASN A 226 5.84 -12.99 1.84
CA ASN A 226 4.72 -12.67 0.95
C ASN A 226 4.80 -13.55 -0.29
N ALA A 227 3.76 -14.36 -0.50
CA ALA A 227 3.58 -15.17 -1.69
C ALA A 227 2.43 -14.59 -2.52
N THR A 228 2.66 -14.46 -3.84
CA THR A 228 1.62 -14.01 -4.77
C THR A 228 1.26 -15.13 -5.73
N TYR A 229 -0.02 -15.23 -6.06
CA TYR A 229 -0.53 -16.19 -7.04
C TYR A 229 -1.67 -15.54 -7.83
N LEU A 230 -1.94 -16.06 -9.02
CA LEU A 230 -3.05 -15.59 -9.84
C LEU A 230 -4.37 -16.15 -9.29
N ASP A 231 -5.27 -15.28 -8.85
CA ASP A 231 -6.61 -15.64 -8.38
C ASP A 231 -7.71 -15.16 -9.35
N GLY A 232 -7.67 -15.67 -10.58
CA GLY A 232 -8.62 -15.32 -11.62
C GLY A 232 -8.43 -13.90 -12.17
N PHE A 233 -9.52 -13.34 -12.70
CA PHE A 233 -9.52 -12.07 -13.42
C PHE A 233 -10.59 -11.15 -12.86
N ARG A 234 -10.39 -9.84 -13.04
CA ARG A 234 -11.34 -8.79 -12.65
C ARG A 234 -11.58 -7.85 -13.84
N ALA A 235 -12.83 -7.47 -14.05
CA ALA A 235 -13.21 -6.41 -14.98
C ALA A 235 -14.06 -5.38 -14.24
N THR A 236 -13.78 -4.10 -14.46
CA THR A 236 -14.53 -3.00 -13.84
C THR A 236 -15.11 -2.08 -14.91
N ALA A 237 -16.41 -1.82 -14.82
CA ALA A 237 -17.12 -0.85 -15.64
C ALA A 237 -17.56 0.34 -14.78
N CYS A 238 -17.18 1.55 -15.20
CA CYS A 238 -17.57 2.80 -14.55
C CYS A 238 -18.43 3.64 -15.51
N CYS A 239 -19.72 3.79 -15.20
CA CYS A 239 -20.68 4.43 -16.11
C CYS A 239 -21.42 5.57 -15.39
N PRO A 240 -21.09 6.85 -15.67
CA PRO A 240 -21.88 7.98 -15.22
C PRO A 240 -23.29 7.92 -15.80
N MET A 241 -24.27 8.23 -14.97
CA MET A 241 -25.67 8.26 -15.34
C MET A 241 -26.38 9.47 -14.73
N GLY A 242 -27.06 10.23 -15.58
CA GLY A 242 -27.80 11.43 -15.21
C GLY A 242 -29.32 11.31 -15.39
N GLY A 243 -30.05 12.25 -14.79
CA GLY A 243 -31.49 12.43 -14.91
C GLY A 243 -32.32 11.84 -13.75
N PRO A 244 -33.65 11.97 -13.79
CA PRO A 244 -34.53 11.48 -12.73
C PRO A 244 -34.34 9.98 -12.47
N ARG A 245 -34.46 9.57 -11.20
CA ARG A 245 -34.31 8.17 -10.75
C ARG A 245 -32.97 7.55 -11.17
N ALA A 246 -31.88 8.33 -11.12
CA ALA A 246 -30.55 7.89 -11.57
C ALA A 246 -30.09 6.62 -10.84
N ILE A 247 -30.36 6.50 -9.53
CA ILE A 247 -30.05 5.30 -8.75
C ILE A 247 -30.79 4.07 -9.29
N GLU A 248 -32.11 4.15 -9.43
CA GLU A 248 -32.93 3.02 -9.89
C GLU A 248 -32.51 2.57 -11.29
N LYS A 249 -32.28 3.54 -12.20
CA LYS A 249 -31.77 3.24 -13.54
C LYS A 249 -30.40 2.58 -13.48
N GLY A 250 -29.51 3.07 -12.62
CA GLY A 250 -28.15 2.55 -12.46
C GLY A 250 -28.14 1.09 -11.99
N LYS A 251 -28.95 0.78 -10.97
CA LYS A 251 -29.17 -0.58 -10.49
C LYS A 251 -29.74 -1.47 -11.57
N ARG A 252 -30.82 -1.03 -12.22
CA ARG A 252 -31.51 -1.81 -13.25
C ARG A 252 -30.60 -2.12 -14.44
N VAL A 253 -29.80 -1.16 -14.90
CA VAL A 253 -28.83 -1.36 -15.99
C VAL A 253 -27.78 -2.39 -15.58
N SER A 254 -27.21 -2.24 -14.38
CA SER A 254 -26.16 -3.13 -13.87
C SER A 254 -26.64 -4.56 -13.72
N GLU A 255 -27.80 -4.76 -13.09
CA GLU A 255 -28.44 -6.07 -12.95
C GLU A 255 -28.77 -6.69 -14.31
N SER A 256 -29.22 -5.89 -15.28
CA SER A 256 -29.54 -6.37 -16.62
C SER A 256 -28.30 -6.82 -17.39
N ILE A 257 -27.17 -6.12 -17.24
CA ILE A 257 -25.87 -6.54 -17.79
C ILE A 257 -25.43 -7.87 -17.16
N LEU A 258 -25.51 -7.98 -15.84
CA LEU A 258 -25.13 -9.19 -15.11
C LEU A 258 -25.99 -10.39 -15.53
N GLU A 259 -27.30 -10.22 -15.61
CA GLU A 259 -28.21 -11.28 -16.02
C GLU A 259 -27.95 -11.71 -17.47
N ARG A 260 -27.80 -10.74 -18.38
CA ARG A 260 -27.52 -11.01 -19.78
C ARG A 260 -26.21 -11.77 -19.98
N THR A 261 -25.16 -11.38 -19.26
CA THR A 261 -23.86 -12.03 -19.32
C THR A 261 -23.88 -13.44 -18.72
N ARG A 262 -24.62 -13.66 -17.62
CA ARG A 262 -24.87 -15.01 -17.06
C ARG A 262 -25.56 -15.95 -18.05
N ILE A 263 -26.56 -15.45 -18.79
CA ILE A 263 -27.19 -16.22 -19.87
C ILE A 263 -26.14 -16.63 -20.93
N MET A 264 -25.27 -15.70 -21.32
CA MET A 264 -24.19 -15.96 -22.28
C MET A 264 -23.12 -16.91 -21.74
N PHE A 265 -22.86 -16.91 -20.43
CA PHE A 265 -21.97 -17.85 -19.74
C PHE A 265 -22.54 -19.25 -19.79
N HIS A 266 -23.81 -19.42 -19.40
CA HIS A 266 -24.50 -20.70 -19.43
C HIS A 266 -24.53 -21.31 -20.85
N GLN A 267 -24.80 -20.50 -21.88
CA GLN A 267 -24.78 -20.95 -23.28
C GLN A 267 -23.40 -21.43 -23.76
N ARG A 268 -22.32 -20.99 -23.11
CA ARG A 268 -20.92 -21.33 -23.46
C ARG A 268 -20.27 -22.30 -22.47
N GLY A 269 -21.01 -22.77 -21.47
CA GLY A 269 -20.49 -23.66 -20.43
C GLY A 269 -19.52 -22.99 -19.45
N TYR A 270 -19.57 -21.66 -19.31
CA TYR A 270 -18.81 -20.96 -18.27
C TYR A 270 -19.56 -21.01 -16.93
N GLN A 271 -18.80 -20.96 -15.84
CA GLN A 271 -19.36 -20.81 -14.50
C GLN A 271 -19.89 -19.39 -14.28
N ASP A 272 -20.63 -19.17 -13.19
CA ASP A 272 -21.03 -17.82 -12.80
C ASP A 272 -19.82 -17.03 -12.27
N TYR A 273 -20.01 -15.71 -12.12
CA TYR A 273 -19.07 -14.83 -11.45
C TYR A 273 -18.64 -15.37 -10.08
N SER A 274 -17.33 -15.35 -9.82
CA SER A 274 -16.79 -15.70 -8.51
C SER A 274 -17.08 -14.63 -7.46
N ALA A 275 -17.25 -13.39 -7.89
CA ALA A 275 -17.74 -12.27 -7.08
C ALA A 275 -18.28 -11.16 -7.98
N VAL A 276 -19.24 -10.41 -7.45
CA VAL A 276 -19.80 -9.21 -8.08
C VAL A 276 -19.86 -8.12 -7.03
N ASN A 277 -19.31 -6.94 -7.34
CA ASN A 277 -19.43 -5.74 -6.52
C ASN A 277 -20.06 -4.64 -7.38
N LEU A 278 -21.30 -4.28 -7.03
CA LEU A 278 -22.05 -3.20 -7.64
C LEU A 278 -22.23 -2.08 -6.62
N GLN A 279 -21.75 -0.88 -6.95
CA GLN A 279 -21.95 0.32 -6.16
C GLN A 279 -22.48 1.44 -7.03
N ILE A 280 -23.39 2.24 -6.49
CA ILE A 280 -23.86 3.48 -7.12
C ILE A 280 -23.17 4.65 -6.41
N LEU A 281 -22.12 5.23 -7.00
CA LEU A 281 -21.45 6.39 -6.44
C LEU A 281 -22.30 7.64 -6.63
N GLY A 282 -22.26 8.55 -5.65
CA GLY A 282 -23.13 9.73 -5.58
C GLY A 282 -24.44 9.48 -4.83
N SER A 283 -24.87 8.22 -4.64
CA SER A 283 -26.07 7.85 -3.87
C SER A 283 -25.85 7.67 -2.37
N GLU A 284 -24.66 8.04 -1.88
CA GLU A 284 -24.18 7.76 -0.52
C GLU A 284 -24.15 6.27 -0.15
N GLU A 285 -24.25 5.33 -1.11
CA GLU A 285 -24.17 3.88 -0.82
C GLU A 285 -22.86 3.48 -0.13
N THR A 286 -21.77 4.24 -0.36
CA THR A 286 -20.48 4.06 0.31
C THR A 286 -20.52 4.30 1.82
N TYR A 287 -21.52 5.03 2.33
CA TYR A 287 -21.72 5.30 3.75
C TYR A 287 -22.58 4.22 4.46
N GLY A 288 -23.05 3.21 3.72
CA GLY A 288 -23.81 2.09 4.28
C GLY A 288 -25.01 2.54 5.13
N PRO A 289 -25.14 2.09 6.40
CA PRO A 289 -26.24 2.51 7.29
C PRO A 289 -26.33 4.02 7.58
N HIS A 290 -25.28 4.80 7.27
CA HIS A 290 -25.23 6.24 7.54
C HIS A 290 -25.64 7.11 6.33
N ALA A 291 -26.06 6.50 5.22
CA ALA A 291 -26.52 7.21 4.04
C ALA A 291 -27.78 8.07 4.33
N LYS A 292 -27.80 9.32 3.85
CA LYS A 292 -28.90 10.28 3.97
C LYS A 292 -29.60 10.45 2.61
N GLN A 293 -30.45 9.48 2.28
CA GLN A 293 -31.25 9.54 1.05
C GLN A 293 -32.32 10.64 1.14
N ASN A 294 -32.04 11.86 0.71
CA ASN A 294 -33.06 12.92 0.65
C ASN A 294 -32.94 13.74 -0.64
N ILE A 295 -34.08 13.80 -1.36
CA ILE A 295 -34.49 14.59 -2.55
C ILE A 295 -35.06 13.64 -3.62
N ASP A 296 -36.38 13.62 -3.83
CA ASP A 296 -37.10 13.01 -4.99
C ASP A 296 -36.47 11.73 -5.63
N GLY A 297 -36.20 10.70 -4.84
CA GLY A 297 -35.61 9.43 -5.33
C GLY A 297 -34.08 9.41 -5.40
N GLY A 298 -33.41 10.36 -4.77
CA GLY A 298 -31.96 10.47 -4.62
C GLY A 298 -31.30 11.46 -5.61
N PRO A 299 -29.95 11.52 -5.62
CA PRO A 299 -29.19 12.30 -6.60
C PRO A 299 -29.64 12.04 -8.04
N ARG A 300 -29.58 13.11 -8.85
CA ARG A 300 -29.88 13.07 -10.29
C ARG A 300 -28.65 12.72 -11.14
N GLU A 301 -27.51 12.51 -10.51
CA GLU A 301 -26.25 12.13 -11.15
C GLU A 301 -25.56 11.09 -10.27
N ILE A 302 -25.25 9.93 -10.87
CA ILE A 302 -24.55 8.84 -10.19
C ILE A 302 -23.44 8.29 -11.09
N VAL A 303 -22.54 7.50 -10.51
CA VAL A 303 -21.63 6.63 -11.28
C VAL A 303 -21.89 5.19 -10.89
N ILE A 304 -22.28 4.36 -11.85
CA ILE A 304 -22.28 2.91 -11.67
C ILE A 304 -20.82 2.47 -11.57
N TRP A 305 -20.45 1.82 -10.48
CA TRP A 305 -19.19 1.11 -10.32
C TRP A 305 -19.49 -0.39 -10.23
N LEU A 306 -19.30 -1.09 -11.35
CA LEU A 306 -19.57 -2.52 -11.45
C LEU A 306 -18.27 -3.28 -11.67
N ALA A 307 -17.78 -3.94 -10.61
CA ALA A 307 -16.64 -4.82 -10.67
C ALA A 307 -17.09 -6.28 -10.61
N VAL A 308 -16.63 -7.10 -11.55
CA VAL A 308 -16.94 -8.53 -11.62
C VAL A 308 -15.65 -9.35 -11.63
N PHE A 309 -15.73 -10.53 -11.03
CA PHE A 309 -14.62 -11.47 -10.92
C PHE A 309 -14.99 -12.80 -11.54
N HIS A 310 -14.06 -13.42 -12.26
CA HIS A 310 -14.25 -14.75 -12.83
C HIS A 310 -12.92 -15.48 -12.98
N LYS A 311 -12.93 -16.81 -12.91
CA LYS A 311 -11.71 -17.64 -13.04
C LYS A 311 -11.15 -17.68 -14.45
N GLN A 312 -11.99 -17.51 -15.46
CA GLN A 312 -11.64 -17.48 -16.89
C GLN A 312 -11.75 -16.07 -17.46
N LYS A 313 -10.74 -15.66 -18.22
CA LYS A 313 -10.64 -14.32 -18.84
C LYS A 313 -11.71 -14.13 -19.91
N GLU A 314 -12.01 -15.16 -20.67
CA GLU A 314 -12.94 -15.16 -21.80
C GLU A 314 -14.38 -14.82 -21.37
N ALA A 315 -14.78 -15.19 -20.15
CA ALA A 315 -16.06 -14.78 -19.59
C ALA A 315 -16.11 -13.28 -19.31
N LEU A 316 -15.01 -12.69 -18.82
CA LEU A 316 -14.94 -11.25 -18.59
C LEU A 316 -14.82 -10.45 -19.89
N GLU A 317 -14.33 -11.04 -20.98
CA GLU A 317 -14.43 -10.45 -22.31
C GLU A 317 -15.89 -10.28 -22.75
N ILE A 318 -16.74 -11.26 -22.45
CA ILE A 318 -18.18 -11.17 -22.73
C ILE A 318 -18.77 -10.01 -21.91
N PHE A 319 -18.49 -9.96 -20.61
CA PHE A 319 -18.91 -8.85 -19.76
C PHE A 319 -18.47 -7.49 -20.33
N SER A 320 -17.19 -7.33 -20.66
CA SER A 320 -16.63 -6.09 -21.20
C SER A 320 -17.31 -5.65 -22.50
N ARG A 321 -17.66 -6.60 -23.38
CA ARG A 321 -18.37 -6.34 -24.63
C ARG A 321 -19.81 -5.89 -24.42
N GLU A 322 -20.46 -6.32 -23.34
CA GLU A 322 -21.87 -5.99 -23.05
C GLU A 322 -22.06 -4.62 -22.37
N ILE A 323 -20.99 -3.96 -21.90
CA ILE A 323 -21.09 -2.61 -21.32
C ILE A 323 -21.50 -1.56 -22.35
N ALA A 324 -20.89 -1.57 -23.54
CA ALA A 324 -21.17 -0.56 -24.57
C ALA A 324 -22.60 -0.63 -25.13
N PRO A 325 -23.14 -1.81 -25.50
CA PRO A 325 -24.53 -1.96 -25.91
C PRO A 325 -25.54 -1.47 -24.87
N ALA A 326 -25.23 -1.56 -23.58
CA ALA A 326 -26.12 -1.06 -22.53
C ALA A 326 -26.37 0.46 -22.62
N GLY A 327 -25.37 1.23 -23.08
CA GLY A 327 -25.49 2.68 -23.22
C GLY A 327 -26.51 3.14 -24.26
N THR A 328 -26.75 2.33 -25.31
CA THR A 328 -27.72 2.63 -26.38
C THR A 328 -28.96 1.73 -26.34
N GLY A 329 -28.93 0.63 -25.58
CA GLY A 329 -29.99 -0.38 -25.55
C GLY A 329 -30.77 -0.47 -24.23
N MET A 330 -30.40 0.31 -23.20
CA MET A 330 -31.05 0.26 -21.88
C MET A 330 -31.50 1.66 -21.41
N ALA A 331 -31.44 1.93 -20.10
CA ALA A 331 -32.01 3.14 -19.51
C ALA A 331 -31.33 4.43 -20.03
N PRO A 332 -32.09 5.51 -20.24
CA PRO A 332 -31.53 6.77 -20.73
C PRO A 332 -30.68 7.46 -19.67
N GLY A 333 -29.74 8.28 -20.13
CA GLY A 333 -28.91 9.13 -19.29
C GLY A 333 -27.53 8.56 -18.98
N VAL A 334 -27.12 7.44 -19.57
CA VAL A 334 -25.70 7.03 -19.61
C VAL A 334 -24.94 8.04 -20.47
N THR A 335 -23.98 8.75 -19.90
CA THR A 335 -23.27 9.85 -20.60
C THR A 335 -21.91 9.43 -21.14
N ALA A 336 -21.21 8.53 -20.46
CA ALA A 336 -19.91 7.99 -20.88
C ALA A 336 -19.65 6.60 -20.26
N ILE A 337 -18.68 5.87 -20.80
CA ILE A 337 -18.07 4.71 -20.13
C ILE A 337 -16.63 5.13 -19.81
N ILE A 338 -16.38 5.41 -18.53
CA ILE A 338 -15.08 5.93 -18.08
C ILE A 338 -14.03 4.85 -18.29
N GLY A 339 -12.96 5.18 -19.01
CA GLY A 339 -11.88 4.24 -19.37
C GLY A 339 -12.16 3.39 -20.61
N GLY A 340 -13.30 3.57 -21.29
CA GLY A 340 -13.68 2.78 -22.47
C GLY A 340 -14.15 1.37 -22.09
N ARG A 341 -13.97 0.39 -22.99
CA ARG A 341 -14.30 -1.00 -22.66
C ARG A 341 -13.44 -1.48 -21.48
N PRO A 342 -14.03 -2.12 -20.45
CA PRO A 342 -13.27 -2.67 -19.34
C PRO A 342 -12.10 -3.51 -19.82
N LYS A 343 -10.88 -3.13 -19.44
CA LYS A 343 -9.67 -3.94 -19.66
C LYS A 343 -9.55 -4.97 -18.54
N MET A 344 -9.04 -6.15 -18.87
CA MET A 344 -8.72 -7.21 -17.91
C MET A 344 -7.22 -7.41 -17.82
#